data_AF-A0A150RZU4-F1
#
_entry.id   AF-A0A150RZU4-F1
#
_cell.length_a   1.000
_cell.length_b   1.000
_cell.length_c   1.000
_cell.angle_alpha   90.00
_cell.angle_beta   90.00
_cell.angle_gamma   90.00
#
_symmetry.space_group_name_H-M   'P 1'
#
loop_
_entity.id
_entity.type
_entity.pdbx_description
1 polymer ?
#
loop_
_entity_poly.entity_id
_entity_poly.type
_entity_poly.pdbx_seq_one_letter_code
_entity_poly.pdbx_strand_id
1 'polypeptide(L)'
;MRQNMKRRLRRIAPLALVLFPLAAAAPAAAQESATAESLFNRGLADMEAGKYETGCKAIADSHRMEPKPGALFTLAICESRWGHVATAFTRFGEYMALYQQMTPEQKSRQGERAKVARQERDRLGPLVPELSLSLPPGSPAGTVVKRDGRVVDGAQLGAGVPVDPGEHVVSTQAPGGAAWETRIRLAEGEKKQVELQVNGASTPAPSGASGRRTAAFIAGGVGVAG
;
A
#
# COMPACT_ATOMS: atom_id res chain seq x y z
N MET A 1 -33.79 -0.62 93.25
CA MET A 1 -33.06 -1.89 93.50
C MET A 1 -32.11 -2.12 92.32
N ARG A 2 -30.83 -1.74 92.40
CA ARG A 2 -29.69 -2.60 92.77
C ARG A 2 -29.79 -4.02 92.20
N GLN A 3 -28.99 -4.38 91.19
CA GLN A 3 -27.78 -5.20 91.38
C GLN A 3 -27.03 -5.46 90.06
N ASN A 4 -25.72 -5.19 90.12
CA ASN A 4 -24.67 -5.67 89.21
C ASN A 4 -24.55 -7.20 89.25
N MET A 5 -24.25 -7.88 88.14
CA MET A 5 -23.38 -9.05 88.18
C MET A 5 -22.85 -9.55 86.81
N LYS A 6 -21.53 -9.41 86.64
CA LYS A 6 -20.55 -10.33 86.00
C LYS A 6 -20.49 -10.53 84.47
N ARG A 7 -19.41 -9.93 83.95
CA ARG A 7 -18.54 -10.33 82.82
C ARG A 7 -18.53 -11.83 82.49
N ARG A 8 -18.64 -12.15 81.21
CA ARG A 8 -17.83 -13.22 80.58
C ARG A 8 -17.26 -12.70 79.26
N LEU A 9 -15.94 -12.52 79.24
CA LEU A 9 -15.15 -12.35 78.02
C LEU A 9 -15.30 -13.62 77.17
N ARG A 10 -15.72 -13.47 75.91
CA ARG A 10 -15.50 -14.47 74.87
C ARG A 10 -14.77 -13.78 73.73
N ARG A 11 -13.47 -14.06 73.63
CA ARG A 11 -12.62 -13.70 72.49
C ARG A 11 -13.14 -14.47 71.28
N ILE A 12 -13.59 -13.78 70.24
CA ILE A 12 -13.79 -14.36 68.90
C ILE A 12 -13.05 -13.43 67.94
N ALA A 13 -12.07 -14.02 67.25
CA ALA A 13 -11.11 -13.41 66.35
C ALA A 13 -11.78 -12.72 65.14
N PRO A 14 -11.13 -11.75 64.50
CA PRO A 14 -11.73 -10.97 63.42
C PRO A 14 -11.84 -11.83 62.15
N LEU A 15 -13.04 -11.92 61.59
CA LEU A 15 -13.28 -12.45 60.24
C LEU A 15 -12.80 -11.37 59.24
N ALA A 16 -11.54 -11.49 58.81
CA ALA A 16 -10.99 -10.63 57.77
C ALA A 16 -11.70 -10.92 56.44
N LEU A 17 -12.56 -9.99 56.02
CA LEU A 17 -13.19 -9.98 54.71
C LEU A 17 -12.10 -9.72 53.67
N VAL A 18 -11.58 -10.78 53.05
CA VAL A 18 -10.64 -10.68 51.93
C VAL A 18 -11.42 -10.10 50.75
N LEU A 19 -11.31 -8.79 50.53
CA LEU A 19 -11.70 -8.14 49.28
C LEU A 19 -10.78 -8.68 48.19
N PHE A 20 -11.25 -9.68 47.44
CA PHE A 20 -10.58 -10.11 46.22
C PHE A 20 -10.78 -8.98 45.19
N PRO A 21 -9.74 -8.29 44.72
CA PRO A 21 -9.89 -7.37 43.61
C PRO A 21 -10.20 -8.23 42.39
N LEU A 22 -11.45 -8.19 41.94
CA LEU A 22 -11.84 -8.68 40.63
C LEU A 22 -11.14 -7.76 39.62
N ALA A 23 -9.91 -8.11 39.25
CA ALA A 23 -9.22 -7.48 38.13
C ALA A 23 -10.04 -7.81 36.88
N ALA A 24 -10.91 -6.87 36.50
CA ALA A 24 -11.63 -6.91 35.24
C ALA A 24 -10.60 -6.74 34.11
N ALA A 25 -9.97 -7.85 33.72
CA ALA A 25 -9.31 -7.93 32.43
C ALA A 25 -10.42 -7.81 31.38
N ALA A 26 -10.67 -6.59 30.90
CA ALA A 26 -11.43 -6.43 29.67
C ALA A 26 -10.72 -7.29 28.62
N PRO A 27 -11.44 -8.21 27.95
CA PRO A 27 -10.80 -9.09 26.98
C PRO A 27 -10.22 -8.22 25.88
N ALA A 28 -8.92 -8.36 25.59
CA ALA A 28 -8.20 -7.53 24.63
C ALA A 28 -8.92 -7.39 23.27
N ALA A 29 -9.69 -8.40 22.86
CA ALA A 29 -10.52 -8.39 21.66
C ALA A 29 -11.61 -7.30 21.66
N ALA A 30 -12.23 -6.98 22.81
CA ALA A 30 -13.24 -5.92 22.89
C ALA A 30 -12.61 -4.52 22.68
N GLN A 31 -11.40 -4.32 23.20
CA GLN A 31 -10.65 -3.08 23.01
C GLN A 31 -10.17 -2.92 21.56
N GLU A 32 -9.72 -4.02 20.95
CA GLU A 32 -9.31 -4.03 19.54
C GLU A 32 -10.49 -3.72 18.61
N SER A 33 -11.66 -4.29 18.88
CA SER A 33 -12.89 -4.02 18.12
C SER A 33 -13.32 -2.55 18.19
N ALA A 34 -13.31 -1.97 19.40
CA ALA A 34 -13.61 -0.54 19.57
C ALA A 34 -12.57 0.35 18.86
N THR A 35 -11.31 -0.06 18.82
CA THR A 35 -10.24 0.66 18.11
C THR A 35 -10.44 0.61 16.60
N ALA A 36 -10.75 -0.58 16.04
CA ALA A 36 -11.03 -0.76 14.62
C ALA A 36 -12.25 0.06 14.17
N GLU A 37 -13.32 0.08 14.98
CA GLU A 37 -14.52 0.88 14.70
C GLU A 37 -14.23 2.39 14.73
N SER A 38 -13.48 2.86 15.73
CA SER A 38 -13.06 4.27 15.81
C SER A 38 -12.22 4.69 14.60
N LEU A 39 -11.30 3.84 14.16
CA LEU A 39 -10.52 4.07 12.93
C LEU A 39 -11.40 4.11 11.69
N PHE A 40 -12.38 3.21 11.56
CA PHE A 40 -13.30 3.21 10.43
C PHE A 40 -14.12 4.51 10.37
N ASN A 41 -14.69 4.92 11.50
CA ASN A 41 -15.52 6.13 11.58
C ASN A 41 -14.72 7.40 11.29
N ARG A 42 -13.49 7.49 11.81
CA ARG A 42 -12.56 8.57 11.46
C ARG A 42 -12.25 8.55 9.97
N GLY A 43 -11.97 7.38 9.43
CA GLY A 43 -11.63 7.20 8.03
C GLY A 43 -12.77 7.62 7.08
N LEU A 44 -14.02 7.30 7.44
CA LEU A 44 -15.21 7.79 6.74
C LEU A 44 -15.30 9.31 6.78
N ALA A 45 -15.18 9.91 7.96
CA ALA A 45 -15.28 11.37 8.12
C ALA A 45 -14.19 12.10 7.31
N ASP A 46 -12.95 11.60 7.34
CA ASP A 46 -11.85 12.18 6.57
C ASP A 46 -12.05 12.00 5.07
N MET A 47 -12.50 10.82 4.62
CA MET A 47 -12.83 10.56 3.22
C MET A 47 -13.95 11.50 2.72
N GLU A 48 -15.00 11.70 3.51
CA GLU A 48 -16.11 12.62 3.20
C GLU A 48 -15.64 14.08 3.16
N ALA A 49 -14.66 14.44 3.99
CA ALA A 49 -14.01 15.74 3.97
C ALA A 49 -12.95 15.92 2.87
N GLY A 50 -12.77 14.92 1.98
CA GLY A 50 -11.77 14.95 0.91
C GLY A 50 -10.31 14.74 1.38
N LYS A 51 -10.11 14.38 2.65
CA LYS A 51 -8.79 14.08 3.23
C LYS A 51 -8.44 12.61 2.99
N TYR A 52 -8.25 12.25 1.73
CA TYR A 52 -8.11 10.85 1.34
C TYR A 52 -6.89 10.17 1.96
N GLU A 53 -5.76 10.88 2.12
CA GLU A 53 -4.55 10.30 2.71
C GLU A 53 -4.77 9.76 4.12
N THR A 54 -5.41 10.54 4.99
CA THR A 54 -5.74 10.10 6.35
C THR A 54 -6.94 9.17 6.36
N GLY A 55 -7.94 9.44 5.51
CA GLY A 55 -9.17 8.69 5.41
C GLY A 55 -8.96 7.23 4.99
N CYS A 56 -8.36 7.02 3.82
CA CYS A 56 -8.14 5.69 3.26
C CYS A 56 -7.16 4.89 4.14
N LYS A 57 -6.13 5.54 4.70
CA LYS A 57 -5.24 4.93 5.68
C LYS A 57 -5.99 4.42 6.93
N ALA A 58 -6.88 5.22 7.51
CA ALA A 58 -7.63 4.82 8.70
C ALA A 58 -8.61 3.69 8.40
N ILE A 59 -9.27 3.69 7.24
CA ILE A 59 -10.14 2.58 6.78
C ILE A 59 -9.31 1.30 6.58
N ALA A 60 -8.12 1.41 5.96
CA ALA A 60 -7.22 0.28 5.75
C ALA A 60 -6.71 -0.31 7.08
N ASP A 61 -6.34 0.55 8.03
CA ASP A 61 -5.90 0.14 9.36
C ASP A 61 -7.05 -0.55 10.12
N SER A 62 -8.28 -0.03 10.03
CA SER A 62 -9.48 -0.68 10.56
C SER A 62 -9.73 -2.06 9.94
N HIS A 63 -9.70 -2.16 8.61
CA HIS A 63 -9.94 -3.43 7.90
C HIS A 63 -8.85 -4.48 8.21
N ARG A 64 -7.61 -4.05 8.43
CA ARG A 64 -6.52 -4.96 8.82
C ARG A 64 -6.74 -5.53 10.23
N MET A 65 -7.25 -4.72 11.16
CA MET A 65 -7.60 -5.18 12.51
C MET A 65 -8.83 -6.09 12.47
N GLU A 66 -9.88 -5.66 11.77
CA GLU A 66 -11.11 -6.43 11.60
C GLU A 66 -11.50 -6.57 10.12
N PRO A 67 -11.10 -7.68 9.48
CA PRO A 67 -11.41 -7.94 8.08
C PRO A 67 -12.93 -8.08 7.85
N LYS A 68 -13.55 -6.99 7.40
CA LYS A 68 -14.98 -6.93 7.04
C LYS A 68 -15.15 -6.62 5.55
N PRO A 69 -16.00 -7.37 4.81
CA PRO A 69 -16.25 -7.09 3.38
C PRO A 69 -16.77 -5.67 3.10
N GLY A 70 -17.61 -5.14 4.01
CA GLY A 70 -18.09 -3.76 3.90
C GLY A 70 -16.95 -2.74 4.03
N ALA A 71 -16.01 -2.95 4.95
CA ALA A 71 -14.85 -2.08 5.12
C ALA A 71 -13.90 -2.15 3.92
N LEU A 72 -13.68 -3.34 3.35
CA LEU A 72 -12.90 -3.51 2.11
C LEU A 72 -13.52 -2.76 0.93
N PHE A 73 -14.85 -2.85 0.77
CA PHE A 73 -15.56 -2.10 -0.27
C PHE A 73 -15.42 -0.59 -0.06
N THR A 74 -15.59 -0.10 1.17
CA THR A 74 -15.42 1.32 1.50
C THR A 74 -13.98 1.78 1.22
N LEU A 75 -12.97 0.96 1.54
CA LEU A 75 -11.58 1.26 1.21
C LEU A 75 -11.40 1.41 -0.30
N ALA A 76 -11.95 0.50 -1.10
CA ALA A 76 -11.88 0.58 -2.56
C ALA A 76 -12.49 1.88 -3.11
N ILE A 77 -13.64 2.32 -2.54
CA ILE A 77 -14.26 3.60 -2.88
C ILE A 77 -13.38 4.78 -2.49
N CYS A 78 -12.76 4.73 -1.31
CA CYS A 78 -11.84 5.78 -0.84
C CYS A 78 -10.67 5.97 -1.81
N GLU A 79 -9.97 4.88 -2.14
CA GLU A 79 -8.83 4.87 -3.05
C GLU A 79 -9.24 5.36 -4.45
N SER A 80 -10.42 4.94 -4.93
CA SER A 80 -10.94 5.38 -6.22
C SER A 80 -11.23 6.88 -6.26
N ARG A 81 -11.70 7.47 -5.15
CA ARG A 81 -11.96 8.91 -5.05
C ARG A 81 -10.68 9.72 -4.88
N TRP A 82 -9.65 9.12 -4.29
CA TRP A 82 -8.33 9.71 -4.19
C TRP A 82 -7.64 9.80 -5.56
N GLY A 83 -7.88 8.83 -6.44
CA GLY A 83 -7.18 8.69 -7.72
C GLY A 83 -6.13 7.58 -7.73
N HIS A 84 -6.10 6.75 -6.68
CA HIS A 84 -5.32 5.52 -6.67
C HIS A 84 -6.04 4.41 -7.45
N VAL A 85 -6.04 4.57 -8.78
CA VAL A 85 -6.81 3.76 -9.73
C VAL A 85 -6.45 2.27 -9.67
N ALA A 86 -5.16 1.93 -9.67
CA ALA A 86 -4.71 0.53 -9.66
C ALA A 86 -4.98 -0.13 -8.31
N THR A 87 -4.76 0.60 -7.22
CA THR A 87 -5.07 0.12 -5.87
C THR A 87 -6.58 -0.11 -5.73
N ALA A 88 -7.42 0.84 -6.14
CA ALA A 88 -8.87 0.70 -6.10
C ALA A 88 -9.37 -0.48 -6.95
N PHE A 89 -8.87 -0.62 -8.18
CA PHE A 89 -9.22 -1.74 -9.06
C PHE A 89 -8.92 -3.10 -8.42
N THR A 90 -7.79 -3.20 -7.73
CA THR A 90 -7.39 -4.40 -6.99
C THR A 90 -8.32 -4.67 -5.81
N ARG A 91 -8.61 -3.67 -4.97
CA ARG A 91 -9.51 -3.81 -3.81
C ARG A 91 -10.94 -4.19 -4.21
N PHE A 92 -11.47 -3.65 -5.30
CA PHE A 92 -12.76 -4.10 -5.82
C PHE A 92 -12.70 -5.55 -6.31
N GLY A 93 -11.58 -5.99 -6.89
CA GLY A 93 -11.35 -7.38 -7.28
C GLY A 93 -11.36 -8.32 -6.07
N GLU A 94 -10.65 -7.95 -5.00
CA GLU A 94 -10.64 -8.68 -3.73
C GLU A 94 -12.04 -8.78 -3.12
N TYR A 95 -12.78 -7.67 -3.07
CA TYR A 95 -14.16 -7.65 -2.60
C TYR A 95 -15.05 -8.59 -3.42
N MET A 96 -14.92 -8.56 -4.74
CA MET A 96 -15.69 -9.44 -5.64
C MET A 96 -15.35 -10.92 -5.44
N ALA A 97 -14.08 -11.26 -5.21
CA ALA A 97 -13.67 -12.62 -4.89
C ALA A 97 -14.27 -13.11 -3.57
N LEU A 98 -14.22 -12.26 -2.51
CA LEU A 98 -14.87 -12.56 -1.24
C LEU A 98 -16.38 -12.71 -1.40
N TYR A 99 -17.02 -11.82 -2.16
CA TYR A 99 -18.46 -11.87 -2.42
C TYR A 99 -18.89 -13.18 -3.09
N GLN A 100 -18.11 -13.70 -4.03
CA GLN A 100 -18.43 -14.96 -4.71
C GLN A 100 -18.49 -16.14 -3.74
N GLN A 101 -17.61 -16.15 -2.73
CA GLN A 101 -17.51 -17.20 -1.71
C GLN A 101 -18.57 -17.13 -0.60
N MET A 102 -19.37 -16.04 -0.55
CA MET A 102 -20.39 -15.84 0.48
C MET A 102 -21.66 -16.71 0.30
N THR A 103 -22.32 -17.03 1.42
CA THR A 103 -23.67 -17.62 1.43
C THR A 103 -24.71 -16.65 0.88
N PRO A 104 -25.91 -17.11 0.45
CA PRO A 104 -26.98 -16.24 0.00
C PRO A 104 -27.37 -15.15 1.03
N GLU A 105 -27.40 -15.48 2.32
CA GLU A 105 -27.75 -14.55 3.40
C GLU A 105 -26.66 -13.46 3.57
N GLN A 106 -25.39 -13.85 3.45
CA GLN A 106 -24.27 -12.91 3.47
C GLN A 106 -24.29 -11.99 2.25
N LYS A 107 -24.58 -12.53 1.06
CA LYS A 107 -24.73 -11.75 -0.18
C LYS A 107 -25.86 -10.73 -0.07
N SER A 108 -27.02 -11.13 0.47
CA SER A 108 -28.15 -10.22 0.73
C SER A 108 -27.75 -9.04 1.62
N ARG A 109 -26.96 -9.28 2.69
CA ARG A 109 -26.43 -8.21 3.57
C ARG A 109 -25.45 -7.25 2.90
N GLN A 110 -24.90 -7.59 1.73
CA GLN A 110 -24.04 -6.68 0.98
C GLN A 110 -24.81 -5.66 0.14
N GLY A 111 -26.11 -5.90 -0.11
CA GLY A 111 -26.92 -5.04 -0.97
C GLY A 111 -26.30 -4.85 -2.36
N GLU A 112 -26.31 -3.61 -2.85
CA GLU A 112 -25.83 -3.27 -4.20
C GLU A 112 -24.29 -3.24 -4.35
N ARG A 113 -23.51 -3.46 -3.28
CA ARG A 113 -22.04 -3.31 -3.32
C ARG A 113 -21.38 -4.17 -4.40
N ALA A 114 -21.86 -5.40 -4.63
CA ALA A 114 -21.33 -6.25 -5.70
C ALA A 114 -21.58 -5.69 -7.10
N LYS A 115 -22.72 -5.03 -7.32
CA LYS A 115 -23.01 -4.37 -8.59
C LYS A 115 -22.10 -3.15 -8.77
N VAL A 116 -22.00 -2.31 -7.75
CA VAL A 116 -21.14 -1.11 -7.78
C VAL A 116 -19.67 -1.49 -7.97
N ALA A 117 -19.18 -2.52 -7.27
CA ALA A 117 -17.80 -2.99 -7.41
C ALA A 117 -17.48 -3.46 -8.84
N ARG A 118 -18.43 -4.12 -9.53
CA ARG A 118 -18.26 -4.48 -10.94
C ARG A 118 -18.16 -3.23 -11.82
N GLN A 119 -19.10 -2.30 -11.65
CA GLN A 119 -19.14 -1.05 -12.42
C GLN A 119 -17.86 -0.22 -12.23
N GLU A 120 -17.36 -0.11 -11.01
CA GLU A 120 -16.10 0.58 -10.73
C GLU A 120 -14.91 -0.12 -11.37
N ARG A 121 -14.85 -1.46 -11.36
CA ARG A 121 -13.77 -2.17 -12.07
C ARG A 121 -13.83 -1.96 -13.57
N ASP A 122 -15.01 -1.98 -14.17
CA ASP A 122 -15.18 -1.73 -15.60
C ASP A 122 -14.73 -0.29 -15.96
N ARG A 123 -15.03 0.68 -15.09
CA ARG A 123 -14.62 2.07 -15.25
C ARG A 123 -13.11 2.27 -15.05
N LEU A 124 -12.53 1.65 -14.02
CA LEU A 124 -11.13 1.83 -13.62
C LEU A 124 -10.17 1.02 -14.49
N GLY A 125 -10.58 -0.15 -14.98
CA GLY A 125 -9.74 -1.07 -15.76
C GLY A 125 -8.92 -0.41 -16.88
N PRO A 126 -9.51 0.39 -17.79
CA PRO A 126 -8.76 1.07 -18.85
C PRO A 126 -7.85 2.22 -18.35
N LEU A 127 -8.05 2.67 -17.11
CA LEU A 127 -7.28 3.76 -16.51
C LEU A 127 -6.10 3.24 -15.69
N VAL A 128 -5.98 1.94 -15.45
CA VAL A 128 -4.88 1.34 -14.67
C VAL A 128 -3.56 1.44 -15.48
N PRO A 129 -2.58 2.22 -15.01
CA PRO A 129 -1.24 2.23 -15.59
C PRO A 129 -0.50 0.92 -15.33
N GLU A 130 0.41 0.57 -16.23
CA GLU A 130 1.34 -0.56 -16.10
C GLU A 130 2.79 -0.05 -16.16
N LEU A 131 3.59 -0.41 -15.16
CA LEU A 131 5.02 -0.09 -15.10
C LEU A 131 5.86 -1.37 -15.16
N SER A 132 6.67 -1.48 -16.19
CA SER A 132 7.68 -2.53 -16.33
C SER A 132 9.06 -1.97 -15.97
N LEU A 133 9.71 -2.58 -14.98
CA LEU A 133 11.07 -2.22 -14.55
C LEU A 133 12.05 -3.31 -14.97
N SER A 134 13.14 -2.95 -15.64
CA SER A 134 14.21 -3.89 -15.97
C SER A 134 15.55 -3.45 -15.41
N LEU A 135 16.42 -4.41 -15.11
CA LEU A 135 17.81 -4.16 -14.78
C LEU A 135 18.66 -4.25 -16.07
N PRO A 136 19.71 -3.44 -16.21
CA PRO A 136 20.56 -3.45 -17.37
C PRO A 136 21.35 -4.77 -17.44
N PRO A 137 21.71 -5.23 -18.63
CA PRO A 137 22.56 -6.41 -18.79
C PRO A 137 23.85 -6.29 -17.99
N GLY A 138 24.22 -7.34 -17.26
CA GLY A 138 25.43 -7.33 -16.41
C GLY A 138 25.27 -6.68 -15.04
N SER A 139 24.04 -6.33 -14.64
CA SER A 139 23.77 -5.89 -13.26
C SER A 139 24.24 -6.95 -12.24
N PRO A 140 24.90 -6.54 -11.14
CA PRO A 140 25.35 -7.47 -10.11
C PRO A 140 24.22 -8.33 -9.55
N ALA A 141 24.48 -9.63 -9.39
CA ALA A 141 23.54 -10.53 -8.72
C ALA A 141 23.25 -10.03 -7.30
N GLY A 142 21.99 -10.09 -6.87
CA GLY A 142 21.57 -9.55 -5.57
C GLY A 142 21.31 -8.04 -5.56
N THR A 143 21.27 -7.38 -6.72
CA THR A 143 20.80 -5.99 -6.80
C THR A 143 19.36 -5.89 -6.30
N VAL A 144 19.13 -5.04 -5.30
CA VAL A 144 17.81 -4.79 -4.72
C VAL A 144 17.15 -3.66 -5.47
N VAL A 145 15.94 -3.90 -5.97
CA VAL A 145 15.08 -2.87 -6.57
C VAL A 145 13.97 -2.55 -5.59
N LYS A 146 13.70 -1.25 -5.36
CA LYS A 146 12.55 -0.79 -4.58
C LYS A 146 11.71 0.17 -5.38
N ARG A 147 10.39 0.11 -5.24
CA ARG A 147 9.42 1.09 -5.74
C ARG A 147 8.66 1.63 -4.55
N ASP A 148 8.68 2.95 -4.38
CA ASP A 148 8.07 3.69 -3.27
C ASP A 148 8.47 3.11 -1.90
N GLY A 149 9.75 2.77 -1.78
CA GLY A 149 10.35 2.19 -0.58
C GLY A 149 10.11 0.69 -0.36
N ARG A 150 9.26 0.04 -1.17
CA ARG A 150 9.00 -1.42 -1.07
C ARG A 150 9.85 -2.19 -2.06
N VAL A 151 10.42 -3.32 -1.62
CA VAL A 151 11.21 -4.22 -2.48
C VAL A 151 10.31 -4.78 -3.58
N VAL A 152 10.78 -4.70 -4.82
CA VAL A 152 10.16 -5.32 -5.99
C VAL A 152 10.72 -6.74 -6.12
N ASP A 153 9.83 -7.73 -6.25
CA ASP A 153 10.24 -9.11 -6.43
C ASP A 153 10.93 -9.30 -7.79
N GLY A 154 11.99 -10.12 -7.85
CA GLY A 154 12.71 -10.36 -9.10
C GLY A 154 11.84 -10.91 -10.23
N ALA A 155 10.79 -11.68 -9.91
CA ALA A 155 9.83 -12.20 -10.88
C ALA A 155 8.93 -11.11 -11.49
N GLN A 156 8.87 -9.92 -10.87
CA GLN A 156 8.13 -8.77 -11.39
C GLN A 156 8.98 -7.90 -12.34
N LEU A 157 10.31 -8.09 -12.36
CA LEU A 157 11.18 -7.36 -13.27
C LEU A 157 10.89 -7.79 -14.73
N GLY A 158 10.71 -6.80 -15.61
CA GLY A 158 10.30 -6.99 -17.00
C GLY A 158 8.80 -7.19 -17.20
N ALA A 159 8.03 -7.51 -16.16
CA ALA A 159 6.57 -7.63 -16.22
C ALA A 159 5.90 -6.25 -16.06
N GLY A 160 4.80 -6.03 -16.79
CA GLY A 160 3.95 -4.84 -16.62
C GLY A 160 3.16 -4.95 -15.32
N VAL A 161 3.64 -4.29 -14.25
CA VAL A 161 2.98 -4.30 -12.95
C VAL A 161 1.98 -3.15 -12.87
N PRO A 162 0.71 -3.39 -12.51
CA PRO A 162 -0.25 -2.34 -12.23
C PRO A 162 0.23 -1.41 -11.11
N VAL A 163 0.18 -0.10 -11.34
CA VAL A 163 0.58 0.93 -10.37
C VAL A 163 -0.35 2.13 -10.45
N ASP A 164 -0.52 2.85 -9.36
CA ASP A 164 -1.34 4.07 -9.37
C ASP A 164 -0.72 5.14 -10.27
N PRO A 165 -1.52 6.05 -10.86
CA PRO A 165 -0.98 7.19 -11.58
C PRO A 165 -0.24 8.14 -10.63
N GLY A 166 0.68 8.94 -11.18
CA GLY A 166 1.45 9.91 -10.42
C GLY A 166 2.95 9.66 -10.44
N GLU A 167 3.64 10.16 -9.42
CA GLU A 167 5.09 10.01 -9.30
C GLU A 167 5.45 8.81 -8.42
N HIS A 168 6.34 7.98 -8.93
CA HIS A 168 6.95 6.86 -8.21
C HIS A 168 8.44 7.08 -8.06
N VAL A 169 8.95 6.74 -6.88
CA VAL A 169 10.39 6.70 -6.63
C VAL A 169 10.85 5.27 -6.75
N VAL A 170 11.68 5.00 -7.76
CA VAL A 170 12.33 3.70 -7.91
C VAL A 170 13.79 3.82 -7.50
N SER A 171 14.25 2.91 -6.66
CA SER A 171 15.65 2.84 -6.26
C SER A 171 16.27 1.49 -6.55
N THR A 172 17.54 1.50 -6.90
CA THR A 172 18.36 0.31 -7.13
C THR A 172 19.57 0.33 -6.22
N GLN A 173 19.95 -0.82 -5.69
CA GLN A 173 21.13 -0.94 -4.85
C GLN A 173 21.84 -2.26 -5.14
N ALA A 174 23.02 -2.18 -5.76
CA ALA A 174 23.92 -3.32 -5.88
C ALA A 174 24.44 -3.75 -4.49
N PRO A 175 24.80 -5.02 -4.28
CA PRO A 175 25.38 -5.48 -3.01
C PRO A 175 26.60 -4.65 -2.61
N GLY A 176 26.56 -4.05 -1.42
CA GLY A 176 27.64 -3.18 -0.91
C GLY A 176 27.78 -1.82 -1.62
N GLY A 177 26.91 -1.50 -2.58
CA GLY A 177 26.92 -0.25 -3.33
C GLY A 177 26.00 0.83 -2.75
N ALA A 178 26.21 2.06 -3.23
CA ALA A 178 25.31 3.17 -2.96
C ALA A 178 23.99 3.01 -3.74
N ALA A 179 22.88 3.35 -3.11
CA ALA A 179 21.57 3.35 -3.77
C ALA A 179 21.52 4.44 -4.85
N TRP A 180 20.90 4.12 -5.98
CA TRP A 180 20.54 5.08 -7.01
C TRP A 180 19.02 5.26 -7.02
N GLU A 181 18.55 6.49 -7.16
CA GLU A 181 17.11 6.79 -7.22
C GLU A 181 16.73 7.40 -8.57
N THR A 182 15.53 7.07 -9.04
CA THR A 182 14.95 7.61 -10.25
C THR A 182 13.47 7.89 -10.01
N ARG A 183 13.01 9.07 -10.43
CA ARG A 183 11.60 9.44 -10.37
C ARG A 183 10.94 9.14 -11.70
N ILE A 184 9.83 8.41 -11.65
CA ILE A 184 9.05 8.01 -12.82
C ILE A 184 7.66 8.59 -12.65
N ARG A 185 7.16 9.31 -13.66
CA ARG A 185 5.79 9.78 -13.70
C ARG A 185 4.95 8.93 -14.66
N LEU A 186 3.76 8.57 -14.24
CA LEU A 186 2.77 7.80 -15.00
C LEU A 186 1.44 8.55 -15.09
N ALA A 187 0.88 8.58 -16.29
CA ALA A 187 -0.50 8.99 -16.53
C ALA A 187 -1.46 7.79 -16.41
N GLU A 188 -2.75 8.06 -16.26
CA GLU A 188 -3.79 7.03 -16.30
C GLU A 188 -3.73 6.23 -17.61
N GLY A 189 -3.82 4.90 -17.50
CA GLY A 189 -3.74 3.97 -18.63
C GLY A 189 -2.38 3.89 -19.34
N GLU A 190 -1.36 4.60 -18.84
CA GLU A 190 -0.02 4.57 -19.44
C GLU A 190 0.64 3.21 -19.21
N LYS A 191 1.19 2.64 -20.28
CA LYS A 191 2.11 1.51 -20.21
C LYS A 191 3.52 2.03 -20.41
N LYS A 192 4.38 1.90 -19.40
CA LYS A 192 5.74 2.43 -19.43
C LYS A 192 6.76 1.35 -19.08
N GLN A 193 7.79 1.25 -19.89
CA GLN A 193 8.95 0.41 -19.60
C GLN A 193 10.15 1.29 -19.26
N VAL A 194 10.82 0.99 -18.15
CA VAL A 194 11.98 1.73 -17.68
C VAL A 194 13.11 0.76 -17.38
N GLU A 195 14.22 0.91 -18.10
CA GLU A 195 15.49 0.30 -17.73
C GLU A 195 16.13 1.14 -16.62
N LEU A 196 16.37 0.51 -15.47
CA LEU A 196 16.91 1.16 -14.29
C LEU A 196 18.42 1.34 -14.40
N GLN A 197 18.95 2.36 -13.75
CA GLN A 197 20.39 2.48 -13.60
C GLN A 197 20.84 1.72 -12.36
N VAL A 198 22.03 1.11 -12.40
CA VAL A 198 22.65 0.46 -11.24
C VAL A 198 24.08 0.94 -11.15
N ASN A 199 24.45 1.51 -10.01
CA ASN A 199 25.84 1.89 -9.73
C ASN A 199 26.72 0.63 -9.76
N GLY A 200 27.63 0.55 -10.74
CA GLY A 200 28.51 -0.60 -10.97
C GLY A 200 28.10 -1.52 -12.14
N ALA A 201 26.96 -1.28 -12.81
CA ALA A 201 26.71 -1.88 -14.11
C ALA A 201 27.62 -1.21 -15.15
N SER A 202 28.57 -1.96 -15.69
CA SER A 202 29.37 -1.51 -16.83
C SER A 202 28.43 -1.25 -18.01
N THR A 203 28.32 0.01 -18.45
CA THR A 203 27.68 0.34 -19.73
C THR A 203 28.25 -0.59 -20.81
N PRO A 204 27.43 -1.30 -21.61
CA PRO A 204 27.96 -2.03 -22.76
C PRO A 204 28.69 -1.02 -23.63
N ALA A 205 30.01 -1.16 -23.74
CA ALA A 205 30.79 -0.36 -24.68
C ALA A 205 30.16 -0.55 -26.07
N PRO A 206 29.89 0.51 -26.85
CA PRO A 206 29.40 0.35 -28.20
C PRO A 206 30.42 -0.49 -28.98
N SER A 207 30.05 -1.73 -29.26
CA SER A 207 30.88 -2.64 -30.06
C SER A 207 30.89 -2.14 -31.50
N GLY A 208 32.04 -1.61 -31.90
CA GLY A 208 32.52 -1.71 -33.28
C GLY A 208 31.89 -0.77 -34.31
N ALA A 209 32.53 0.39 -34.50
CA ALA A 209 32.77 0.90 -35.84
C ALA A 209 34.18 1.50 -35.90
N SER A 210 35.17 0.62 -36.09
CA SER A 210 36.49 0.98 -36.61
C SER A 210 36.29 1.46 -38.06
N GLY A 211 36.00 2.75 -38.23
CA GLY A 211 35.87 3.43 -39.51
C GLY A 211 37.08 4.33 -39.73
N ARG A 212 37.94 3.95 -40.69
CA ARG A 212 39.18 4.64 -41.08
C ARG A 212 38.97 6.12 -41.42
N ARG A 213 39.93 6.93 -41.00
CA ARG A 213 40.14 8.37 -41.27
C ARG A 213 39.93 8.74 -42.74
N THR A 214 39.26 9.87 -43.01
CA THR A 214 39.69 10.84 -44.05
C THR A 214 39.32 12.25 -43.59
N ALA A 215 40.32 13.05 -43.23
CA ALA A 215 40.15 14.48 -43.04
C ALA A 215 40.15 15.15 -44.41
N ALA A 216 39.03 15.73 -44.82
CA ALA A 216 38.96 16.60 -45.99
C ALA A 216 38.94 18.06 -45.50
N PHE A 217 40.04 18.76 -45.71
CA PHE A 217 40.09 20.22 -45.58
C PHE A 217 39.32 20.83 -46.75
N ILE A 218 38.25 21.57 -46.47
CA ILE A 218 37.62 22.46 -47.46
C ILE A 218 38.30 23.82 -47.32
N ALA A 219 39.08 24.18 -48.34
CA ALA A 219 39.65 25.51 -48.53
C ALA A 219 39.05 26.13 -49.79
N GLY A 220 38.56 27.36 -49.66
CA GLY A 220 38.48 28.33 -50.77
C GLY A 220 37.15 28.42 -51.50
N GLY A 221 36.61 29.65 -51.58
CA GLY A 221 35.55 29.98 -52.52
C GLY A 221 34.77 31.26 -52.20
N VAL A 222 35.45 32.41 -52.12
CA VAL A 222 34.80 33.72 -52.25
C VAL A 222 34.49 33.93 -53.73
N GLY A 223 33.23 34.21 -54.06
CA GLY A 223 32.78 34.58 -55.41
C GLY A 223 31.80 35.74 -55.33
N VAL A 224 32.24 36.90 -55.78
CA VAL A 224 31.48 38.15 -55.97
C VAL A 224 31.29 38.33 -57.48
N ALA A 225 30.18 38.97 -57.86
CA ALA A 225 29.85 39.58 -59.17
C ALA A 225 28.86 38.80 -60.06
N GLY A 226 27.79 39.52 -60.43
CA GLY A 226 26.73 39.11 -61.35
C GLY A 226 25.42 39.77 -60.99
#